data_AF-Q1GP23-F1
#
_entry.id   AF-Q1GP23-F1
#
_cell.length_a   1.000
_cell.length_b   1.000
_cell.length_c   1.000
_cell.angle_alpha   90.00
_cell.angle_beta   90.00
_cell.angle_gamma   90.00
#
_symmetry.space_group_name_H-M   'P 1'
#
loop_
_entity.id
_entity.type
_entity.pdbx_description
1 polymer ?
#
loop_
_entity_poly.entity_id
_entity_poly.type
_entity_poly.pdbx_seq_one_letter_code
_entity_poly.pdbx_strand_id
1 'polypeptide(L)'
;MKTSGQHWPMAADLYGEMQLEANPPARRRWHDYLPGILVTAIAALAAAWLADHYAAPIVLMGLLIGLALSFLSQDVRTHAGLDLMSQTALRIGIVLVGARITAVQLAEMGPLPFLLLVAIMLAVILVTVASAHLFAQDRHAALLAGGATAICGASAALALWSLIGDRRIDQARFTLTLVGITVASALAMTLYPVLAAELGLTDAQAGFLIGASIHDVAQAIGGGFSFSPQAGEVATIVKLTRVALLAPMLMLVALWLGRRGEAGARIPLRLPWFILGFLAVVAINSLVAIPRPVQAGAATGAQALLLLAIVATAMKARLHLLLDQGWQSFAPIIVATLTSFLLSLGAALLL
;
A
#
# COMPACT_ATOMS: atom_id res chain seq x y z
N MET A 1 -7.12 21.75 33.34
CA MET A 1 -6.31 21.01 34.34
C MET A 1 -5.94 19.66 33.72
N LYS A 2 -4.63 19.42 33.52
CA LYS A 2 -3.95 18.19 33.07
C LYS A 2 -4.54 17.41 31.88
N THR A 3 -3.97 17.72 30.71
CA THR A 3 -3.67 16.77 29.63
C THR A 3 -2.82 15.62 30.16
N SER A 4 -3.42 14.46 30.39
CA SER A 4 -2.67 13.20 30.54
C SER A 4 -3.57 12.04 30.16
N GLY A 5 -3.30 11.44 29.00
CA GLY A 5 -4.03 10.29 28.50
C GLY A 5 -3.32 9.60 27.33
N GLN A 6 -2.00 9.44 27.40
CA GLN A 6 -1.33 8.40 26.61
C GLN A 6 -1.61 7.06 27.29
N HIS A 7 -2.36 6.15 26.64
CA HIS A 7 -1.85 4.80 26.33
C HIS A 7 -2.81 3.84 25.59
N TRP A 8 -2.19 3.04 24.70
CA TRP A 8 -2.55 1.73 24.10
C TRP A 8 -3.28 1.67 22.75
N PRO A 9 -3.07 0.56 22.01
CA PRO A 9 -1.84 0.09 21.39
C PRO A 9 -1.81 0.58 19.93
N MET A 10 -0.68 1.17 19.57
CA MET A 10 -0.40 1.91 18.33
C MET A 10 -0.41 1.07 17.03
N ALA A 11 -0.98 -0.14 17.05
CA ALA A 11 -0.90 -1.09 15.95
C ALA A 11 -2.12 -1.11 15.03
N ALA A 12 -3.23 -0.44 15.35
CA ALA A 12 -4.48 -0.54 14.57
C ALA A 12 -4.89 0.74 13.81
N ASP A 13 -4.03 1.76 13.79
CA ASP A 13 -4.30 3.04 13.12
C ASP A 13 -3.27 3.33 12.02
N LEU A 14 -3.24 2.52 10.95
CA LEU A 14 -2.35 2.81 9.81
C LEU A 14 -2.99 3.71 8.73
N TYR A 15 -4.31 3.95 8.80
CA TYR A 15 -5.03 4.80 7.84
C TYR A 15 -5.56 6.10 8.46
N GLY A 16 -5.31 6.37 9.75
CA GLY A 16 -5.75 7.59 10.41
C GLY A 16 -7.28 7.68 10.55
N GLU A 17 -8.04 6.62 10.27
CA GLU A 17 -9.51 6.68 10.36
C GLU A 17 -9.96 6.94 11.80
N MET A 18 -9.22 6.45 12.80
CA MET A 18 -9.48 6.80 14.20
C MET A 18 -9.12 8.25 14.56
N GLN A 19 -8.24 8.90 13.79
CA GLN A 19 -7.93 10.32 13.93
C GLN A 19 -8.96 11.21 13.21
N LEU A 20 -9.69 10.65 12.23
CA LEU A 20 -10.75 11.31 11.47
C LEU A 20 -12.13 11.13 12.11
N GLU A 21 -12.32 10.13 12.98
CA GLU A 21 -13.50 10.01 13.82
C GLU A 21 -13.46 11.03 14.97
N ALA A 22 -14.44 11.95 15.00
CA ALA A 22 -14.57 12.95 16.07
C ALA A 22 -14.75 12.34 17.47
N ASN A 23 -15.09 11.04 17.56
CA ASN A 23 -15.22 10.28 18.80
C ASN A 23 -14.86 8.81 18.55
N PRO A 24 -13.63 8.36 18.87
CA PRO A 24 -13.29 6.95 18.76
C PRO A 24 -14.16 6.12 19.72
N PRO A 25 -14.73 4.98 19.29
CA PRO A 25 -15.61 4.17 20.13
C PRO A 25 -14.87 3.57 21.33
N ALA A 26 -15.52 3.58 22.49
CA ALA A 26 -15.03 2.90 23.69
C ALA A 26 -14.84 1.40 23.41
N ARG A 27 -13.70 0.83 23.86
CA ARG A 27 -13.28 -0.59 23.78
C ARG A 27 -14.20 -1.49 22.93
N ARG A 28 -13.85 -1.65 21.65
CA ARG A 28 -14.53 -2.56 20.72
C ARG A 28 -14.58 -3.99 21.29
N ARG A 29 -15.75 -4.61 21.27
CA ARG A 29 -15.97 -6.02 21.64
C ARG A 29 -15.81 -6.89 20.40
N TRP A 30 -15.55 -8.19 20.58
CA TRP A 30 -15.36 -9.11 19.45
C TRP A 30 -16.53 -9.14 18.46
N HIS A 31 -17.77 -8.93 18.93
CA HIS A 31 -18.94 -8.88 18.07
C HIS A 31 -18.96 -7.69 17.11
N ASP A 32 -18.29 -6.59 17.44
CA ASP A 32 -18.25 -5.38 16.59
C ASP A 32 -17.48 -5.63 15.29
N TYR A 33 -16.60 -6.65 15.29
CA TYR A 33 -15.81 -7.02 14.12
C TYR A 33 -16.54 -7.98 13.17
N LEU A 34 -17.54 -8.72 13.67
CA LEU A 34 -18.20 -9.79 12.92
C LEU A 34 -18.84 -9.33 11.61
N PRO A 35 -19.60 -8.21 11.55
CA PRO A 35 -20.29 -7.82 10.32
C PRO A 35 -19.31 -7.57 9.17
N GLY A 36 -18.25 -6.80 9.42
CA GLY A 36 -17.24 -6.51 8.39
C GLY A 36 -16.45 -7.76 7.97
N ILE A 37 -16.06 -8.61 8.93
CA ILE A 37 -15.34 -9.86 8.63
C ILE A 37 -16.19 -10.77 7.75
N LEU A 38 -17.47 -10.97 8.10
CA LEU A 38 -18.37 -11.86 7.35
C LEU A 38 -18.57 -11.37 5.92
N VAL A 39 -18.83 -10.08 5.73
CA VAL A 39 -19.02 -9.52 4.39
C VAL A 39 -17.74 -9.65 3.56
N THR A 40 -16.58 -9.32 4.12
CA THR A 40 -15.30 -9.49 3.41
C THR A 40 -15.05 -10.96 3.06
N ALA A 41 -15.31 -11.89 3.97
CA ALA A 41 -15.11 -13.31 3.74
C ALA A 41 -16.02 -13.85 2.64
N ILE A 42 -17.31 -13.48 2.66
CA ILE A 42 -18.28 -13.86 1.61
C ILE A 42 -17.84 -13.31 0.26
N ALA A 43 -17.43 -12.03 0.21
CA ALA A 43 -16.95 -11.39 -1.01
C ALA A 43 -15.66 -12.04 -1.54
N ALA A 44 -14.71 -12.40 -0.67
CA ALA A 44 -13.48 -13.10 -1.04
C ALA A 44 -13.75 -14.52 -1.55
N LEU A 45 -14.69 -15.26 -0.95
CA LEU A 45 -15.12 -16.57 -1.44
C LEU A 45 -15.82 -16.48 -2.79
N ALA A 46 -16.68 -15.47 -2.98
CA ALA A 46 -17.29 -15.19 -4.27
C ALA A 46 -16.23 -14.87 -5.34
N ALA A 47 -15.22 -14.05 -4.98
CA ALA A 47 -14.10 -13.74 -5.87
C ALA A 47 -13.31 -14.99 -6.26
N ALA A 48 -13.02 -15.86 -5.28
CA ALA A 48 -12.31 -17.12 -5.51
C ALA A 48 -13.09 -18.04 -6.45
N TRP A 49 -14.40 -18.17 -6.24
CA TRP A 49 -15.27 -18.97 -7.10
C TRP A 49 -15.34 -18.42 -8.54
N LEU A 50 -15.52 -17.11 -8.69
CA LEU A 50 -15.54 -16.48 -10.02
C LEU A 50 -14.19 -16.62 -10.74
N ALA A 51 -13.09 -16.43 -10.00
CA ALA A 51 -11.75 -16.55 -10.53
C ALA A 51 -11.48 -17.96 -11.08
N ASP A 52 -11.86 -18.99 -10.33
CA ASP A 52 -11.75 -20.39 -10.74
C ASP A 52 -12.65 -20.69 -11.95
N HIS A 53 -13.92 -20.25 -11.90
CA HIS A 53 -14.89 -20.54 -12.95
C HIS A 53 -14.60 -19.85 -14.29
N TYR A 54 -14.08 -18.63 -14.27
CA TYR A 54 -13.79 -17.83 -15.47
C TYR A 54 -12.30 -17.79 -15.83
N ALA A 55 -11.45 -18.56 -15.14
CA ALA A 55 -9.99 -18.53 -15.28
C ALA A 55 -9.41 -17.10 -15.18
N ALA A 56 -10.00 -16.27 -14.31
CA ALA A 56 -9.59 -14.88 -14.11
C ALA A 56 -8.66 -14.74 -12.91
N PRO A 57 -7.75 -13.75 -12.89
CA PRO A 57 -6.89 -13.53 -11.72
C PRO A 57 -7.72 -13.26 -10.46
N ILE A 58 -7.52 -14.08 -9.42
CA ILE A 58 -8.28 -14.03 -8.16
C ILE A 58 -8.22 -12.66 -7.48
N VAL A 59 -7.07 -12.00 -7.58
CA VAL A 59 -6.83 -10.71 -6.95
C VAL A 59 -7.63 -9.61 -7.67
N LEU A 60 -7.75 -9.69 -9.00
CA LEU A 60 -8.61 -8.80 -9.78
C LEU A 60 -10.08 -9.01 -9.43
N MET A 61 -10.54 -10.27 -9.34
CA MET A 61 -11.91 -10.56 -8.92
C MET A 61 -12.19 -10.05 -7.50
N GLY A 62 -11.25 -10.21 -6.58
CA GLY A 62 -11.36 -9.65 -5.23
C GLY A 62 -11.50 -8.14 -5.22
N LEU A 63 -10.70 -7.44 -6.02
CA LEU A 63 -10.76 -5.99 -6.17
C LEU A 63 -12.11 -5.55 -6.77
N LEU A 64 -12.56 -6.15 -7.87
CA LEU A 64 -13.80 -5.78 -8.54
C LEU A 64 -15.04 -6.04 -7.68
N ILE A 65 -15.11 -7.20 -7.01
CA ILE A 65 -16.20 -7.53 -6.09
C ILE A 65 -16.17 -6.58 -4.89
N GLY A 66 -14.99 -6.31 -4.33
CA GLY A 66 -14.86 -5.36 -3.23
C GLY A 66 -15.35 -3.96 -3.62
N LEU A 67 -14.98 -3.45 -4.81
CA LEU A 67 -15.46 -2.17 -5.32
C LEU A 67 -16.98 -2.17 -5.55
N ALA A 68 -17.53 -3.25 -6.11
CA ALA A 68 -18.97 -3.40 -6.31
C ALA A 68 -19.75 -3.39 -4.99
N LEU A 69 -19.14 -3.90 -3.92
CA LEU A 69 -19.70 -3.93 -2.57
C LEU A 69 -19.28 -2.73 -1.71
N SER A 70 -18.71 -1.68 -2.31
CA SER A 70 -18.22 -0.51 -1.57
C SER A 70 -19.31 0.25 -0.81
N PHE A 71 -20.58 0.15 -1.22
CA PHE A 71 -21.71 0.72 -0.49
C PHE A 71 -21.86 0.16 0.94
N LEU A 72 -21.38 -1.05 1.21
CA LEU A 72 -21.42 -1.64 2.56
C LEU A 72 -20.49 -0.94 3.56
N SER A 73 -19.51 -0.17 3.06
CA SER A 73 -18.68 0.69 3.92
C SER A 73 -19.43 1.92 4.44
N GLN A 74 -20.65 2.20 3.98
CA GLN A 74 -21.47 3.27 4.53
C GLN A 74 -22.14 2.88 5.85
N ASP A 75 -22.32 1.59 6.12
CA ASP A 75 -22.82 1.11 7.41
C ASP A 75 -21.68 1.05 8.43
N VAL A 76 -21.79 1.86 9.48
CA VAL A 76 -20.82 1.95 10.59
C VAL A 76 -20.55 0.58 11.24
N ARG A 77 -21.50 -0.35 11.21
CA ARG A 77 -21.34 -1.70 11.80
C ARG A 77 -20.26 -2.53 11.09
N THR A 78 -19.95 -2.23 9.82
CA THR A 78 -18.96 -3.00 9.05
C THR A 78 -17.54 -2.49 9.27
N HIS A 79 -17.37 -1.24 9.72
CA HIS A 79 -16.09 -0.52 9.74
C HIS A 79 -15.01 -1.29 10.52
N ALA A 80 -15.33 -1.75 11.72
CA ALA A 80 -14.34 -2.43 12.56
C ALA A 80 -13.82 -3.73 11.93
N GLY A 81 -14.71 -4.52 11.32
CA GLY A 81 -14.33 -5.75 10.62
C GLY A 81 -13.56 -5.49 9.33
N LEU A 82 -13.99 -4.50 8.54
CA LEU A 82 -13.28 -4.06 7.34
C LEU A 82 -11.87 -3.56 7.65
N ASP A 83 -11.70 -2.79 8.73
CA ASP A 83 -10.38 -2.35 9.21
C ASP A 83 -9.49 -3.51 9.62
N LEU A 84 -10.07 -4.48 10.34
CA LEU A 84 -9.33 -5.66 10.77
C LEU A 84 -8.84 -6.47 9.57
N MET A 85 -9.69 -6.68 8.57
CA MET A 85 -9.32 -7.39 7.35
C MET A 85 -8.32 -6.60 6.48
N SER A 86 -8.55 -5.31 6.21
CA SER A 86 -7.67 -4.51 5.36
C SER A 86 -6.28 -4.29 5.97
N GLN A 87 -6.18 -4.28 7.31
CA GLN A 87 -4.93 -4.01 8.00
C GLN A 87 -4.29 -5.26 8.60
N THR A 88 -5.01 -5.97 9.44
CA THR A 88 -4.44 -7.06 10.25
C THR A 88 -4.25 -8.30 9.41
N ALA A 89 -5.23 -8.67 8.58
CA ALA A 89 -5.06 -9.79 7.65
C ALA A 89 -3.91 -9.52 6.67
N LEU A 90 -3.83 -8.30 6.10
CA LEU A 90 -2.71 -7.89 5.24
C LEU A 90 -1.35 -8.13 5.92
N ARG A 91 -1.18 -7.60 7.15
CA ARG A 91 0.08 -7.69 7.88
C ARG A 91 0.47 -9.11 8.24
N ILE A 92 -0.49 -9.91 8.70
CA ILE A 92 -0.24 -11.33 8.99
C ILE A 92 0.10 -12.07 7.69
N GLY A 93 -0.62 -11.80 6.60
CA GLY A 93 -0.34 -12.37 5.28
C GLY A 93 1.10 -12.06 4.83
N ILE A 94 1.53 -10.80 4.95
CA ILE A 94 2.92 -10.39 4.67
C ILE A 94 3.92 -11.18 5.52
N VAL A 95 3.69 -11.31 6.83
CA VAL A 95 4.58 -12.08 7.72
C VAL A 95 4.67 -13.54 7.27
N LEU A 96 3.54 -14.15 6.88
CA LEU A 96 3.49 -15.52 6.38
C LEU A 96 4.21 -15.70 5.03
N VAL A 97 4.20 -14.70 4.14
CA VAL A 97 5.00 -14.71 2.91
C VAL A 97 6.49 -14.89 3.23
N GLY A 98 6.97 -14.37 4.37
CA GLY A 98 8.34 -14.55 4.83
C GLY A 98 8.75 -16.02 4.99
N ALA A 99 7.81 -16.95 5.16
CA ALA A 99 8.10 -18.39 5.27
C ALA A 99 8.52 -19.03 3.94
N ARG A 100 8.36 -18.32 2.81
CA ARG A 100 8.82 -18.76 1.48
C ARG A 100 10.15 -18.16 1.06
N ILE A 101 10.57 -17.09 1.72
CA ILE A 101 11.73 -16.30 1.34
C ILE A 101 12.90 -16.65 2.25
N THR A 102 14.08 -16.74 1.67
CA THR A 102 15.35 -16.95 2.39
C THR A 102 16.23 -15.72 2.32
N ALA A 103 17.14 -15.58 3.28
CA ALA A 103 18.13 -14.51 3.33
C ALA A 103 19.09 -14.57 2.13
N VAL A 104 19.32 -15.77 1.58
CA VAL A 104 20.12 -15.98 0.36
C VAL A 104 19.42 -15.33 -0.83
N GLN A 105 18.14 -15.61 -1.06
CA GLN A 105 17.37 -14.97 -2.14
C GLN A 105 17.33 -13.44 -1.99
N LEU A 106 17.24 -12.94 -0.76
CA LEU A 106 17.30 -11.51 -0.48
C LEU A 106 18.69 -10.91 -0.80
N ALA A 107 19.76 -11.66 -0.52
CA ALA A 107 21.14 -11.24 -0.82
C ALA A 107 21.46 -11.33 -2.32
N GLU A 108 20.90 -12.31 -3.04
CA GLU A 108 21.07 -12.51 -4.49
C GLU A 108 20.52 -11.33 -5.31
N MET A 109 19.52 -10.60 -4.79
CA MET A 109 19.07 -9.35 -5.42
C MET A 109 20.18 -8.29 -5.51
N GLY A 110 21.16 -8.33 -4.61
CA GLY A 110 22.26 -7.38 -4.58
C GLY A 110 21.86 -5.95 -4.20
N PRO A 111 22.82 -5.02 -4.18
CA PRO A 111 22.58 -3.62 -3.81
C PRO A 111 21.94 -2.79 -4.92
N LEU A 112 22.02 -3.25 -6.18
CA LEU A 112 21.56 -2.48 -7.34
C LEU A 112 20.04 -2.20 -7.32
N PRO A 113 19.14 -3.18 -7.11
CA PRO A 113 17.71 -2.92 -6.97
C PRO A 113 17.39 -1.91 -5.87
N PHE A 114 18.10 -1.96 -4.74
CA PHE A 114 17.92 -1.01 -3.65
C PHE A 114 18.29 0.43 -4.05
N LEU A 115 19.43 0.61 -4.72
CA LEU A 115 19.85 1.93 -5.22
C LEU A 115 18.88 2.47 -6.28
N LEU A 116 18.46 1.63 -7.22
CA LEU A 116 17.47 1.98 -8.22
C LEU A 116 16.14 2.39 -7.55
N LEU A 117 15.70 1.65 -6.54
CA LEU A 117 14.48 1.95 -5.80
C LEU A 117 14.53 3.32 -5.12
N VAL A 118 15.64 3.64 -4.42
CA VAL A 118 15.85 4.97 -3.82
C VAL A 118 15.84 6.07 -4.89
N ALA A 119 16.51 5.85 -6.02
CA ALA A 119 16.55 6.79 -7.13
C ALA A 119 15.15 7.02 -7.74
N ILE A 120 14.38 5.95 -7.98
CA ILE A 120 12.99 6.02 -8.48
C ILE A 120 12.14 6.83 -7.51
N MET A 121 12.20 6.52 -6.21
CA MET A 121 11.40 7.22 -5.20
C MET A 121 11.69 8.74 -5.18
N LEU A 122 12.97 9.13 -5.21
CA LEU A 122 13.36 10.53 -5.27
C LEU A 122 12.92 11.19 -6.58
N ALA A 123 13.15 10.53 -7.71
CA ALA A 123 12.79 11.03 -9.03
C ALA A 123 11.28 11.25 -9.17
N VAL A 124 10.45 10.30 -8.70
CA VAL A 124 8.98 10.44 -8.72
C VAL A 124 8.54 11.66 -7.91
N ILE A 125 9.08 11.86 -6.71
CA ILE A 125 8.77 13.04 -5.88
C ILE A 125 9.17 14.33 -6.61
N LEU A 126 10.40 14.38 -7.12
CA LEU A 126 10.95 15.57 -7.77
C LEU A 126 10.22 15.93 -9.06
N VAL A 127 9.96 14.96 -9.93
CA VAL A 127 9.24 15.16 -11.19
C VAL A 127 7.81 15.62 -10.92
N THR A 128 7.13 15.01 -9.95
CA THR A 128 5.76 15.41 -9.60
C THR A 128 5.72 16.85 -9.10
N VAL A 129 6.62 17.23 -8.18
CA VAL A 129 6.71 18.60 -7.67
C VAL A 129 7.11 19.60 -8.77
N ALA A 130 8.02 19.22 -9.66
CA ALA A 130 8.44 20.06 -10.79
C ALA A 130 7.29 20.29 -11.79
N SER A 131 6.45 19.27 -12.00
CA SER A 131 5.30 19.33 -12.90
C SER A 131 4.13 20.16 -12.37
N ALA A 132 4.14 20.54 -11.08
CA ALA A 132 3.01 21.21 -10.43
C ALA A 132 2.52 22.47 -11.18
N HIS A 133 3.45 23.28 -11.70
CA HIS A 133 3.11 24.52 -12.41
C HIS A 133 2.42 24.28 -13.76
N LEU A 134 2.68 23.16 -14.43
CA LEU A 134 2.08 22.84 -15.73
C LEU A 134 0.56 22.64 -15.61
N PHE A 135 0.09 22.25 -14.43
CA PHE A 135 -1.31 21.94 -14.15
C PHE A 135 -1.98 22.95 -13.21
N ALA A 136 -1.34 24.10 -12.97
CA ALA A 136 -1.78 25.11 -12.01
C ALA A 136 -2.06 24.54 -10.60
N GLN A 137 -1.30 23.51 -10.20
CA GLN A 137 -1.45 22.85 -8.91
C GLN A 137 -0.48 23.41 -7.86
N ASP A 138 -0.91 23.35 -6.61
CA ASP A 138 -0.06 23.72 -5.48
C ASP A 138 1.11 22.74 -5.30
N ARG A 139 2.30 23.26 -4.98
CA ARG A 139 3.52 22.44 -4.82
C ARG A 139 3.42 21.48 -3.64
N HIS A 140 2.70 21.82 -2.57
CA HIS A 140 2.47 20.91 -1.45
C HIS A 140 1.50 19.80 -1.83
N ALA A 141 0.50 20.08 -2.68
CA ALA A 141 -0.40 19.04 -3.20
C ALA A 141 0.36 18.07 -4.11
N ALA A 142 1.25 18.59 -4.96
CA ALA A 142 2.13 17.77 -5.78
C ALA A 142 3.15 16.97 -4.94
N LEU A 143 3.70 17.54 -3.88
CA LEU A 143 4.57 16.83 -2.93
C LEU A 143 3.81 15.70 -2.22
N LEU A 144 2.58 15.98 -1.77
CA LEU A 144 1.72 15.00 -1.12
C LEU A 144 1.44 13.83 -2.07
N ALA A 145 0.99 14.12 -3.29
CA ALA A 145 0.69 13.10 -4.30
C ALA A 145 1.95 12.31 -4.70
N GLY A 146 3.04 13.00 -5.05
CA GLY A 146 4.29 12.37 -5.47
C GLY A 146 4.92 11.53 -4.37
N GLY A 147 4.96 12.03 -3.13
CA GLY A 147 5.51 11.30 -1.98
C GLY A 147 4.63 10.13 -1.56
N ALA A 148 3.31 10.28 -1.61
CA ALA A 148 2.39 9.18 -1.36
C ALA A 148 2.53 8.08 -2.42
N THR A 149 2.58 8.42 -3.70
CA THR A 149 2.85 7.48 -4.80
C THR A 149 4.21 6.79 -4.67
N ALA A 150 5.27 7.55 -4.37
CA ALA A 150 6.64 7.04 -4.33
C ALA A 150 6.90 6.08 -3.16
N ILE A 151 6.23 6.23 -2.02
CA ILE A 151 6.55 5.47 -0.81
C ILE A 151 5.61 4.27 -0.63
N CYS A 152 4.41 4.48 -0.09
CA CYS A 152 3.47 3.39 0.22
C CYS A 152 2.00 3.83 0.23
N GLY A 153 1.66 4.87 -0.53
CA GLY A 153 0.30 5.36 -0.71
C GLY A 153 -0.21 6.10 0.53
N ALA A 154 -1.26 5.55 1.13
CA ALA A 154 -2.05 6.20 2.18
C ALA A 154 -1.25 6.61 3.43
N SER A 155 -0.42 5.71 3.97
CA SER A 155 0.35 5.99 5.19
C SER A 155 1.42 7.05 4.97
N ALA A 156 2.00 7.10 3.76
CA ALA A 156 2.90 8.18 3.36
C ALA A 156 2.15 9.50 3.17
N ALA A 157 0.96 9.48 2.57
CA ALA A 157 0.11 10.67 2.45
C ALA A 157 -0.20 11.28 3.82
N LEU A 158 -0.61 10.48 4.80
CA LEU A 158 -0.94 10.96 6.15
C LEU A 158 0.29 11.57 6.84
N ALA A 159 1.44 10.92 6.73
CA ALA A 159 2.69 11.41 7.32
C ALA A 159 3.16 12.72 6.66
N LEU A 160 3.04 12.82 5.33
CA LEU A 160 3.36 14.03 4.58
C LEU A 160 2.37 15.15 4.89
N TRP A 161 1.07 14.85 5.00
CA TRP A 161 0.05 15.83 5.39
C TRP A 161 0.34 16.41 6.78
N SER A 162 0.70 15.55 7.74
CA SER A 162 1.11 15.97 9.09
C SER A 162 2.37 16.85 9.09
N LEU A 163 3.29 16.58 8.17
CA LEU A 163 4.56 17.32 8.02
C LEU A 163 4.40 18.66 7.31
N ILE A 164 3.54 18.72 6.31
CA ILE A 164 3.22 19.91 5.52
C ILE A 164 2.33 20.85 6.35
N GLY A 165 1.36 20.29 7.07
CA GLY A 165 0.40 21.02 7.90
C GLY A 165 -0.92 21.33 7.17
N ASP A 166 -1.99 21.33 7.96
CA ASP A 166 -3.37 21.57 7.56
C ASP A 166 -3.60 22.95 6.90
N ARG A 167 -2.81 23.96 7.28
CA ARG A 167 -2.86 25.31 6.69
C ARG A 167 -2.48 25.35 5.21
N ARG A 168 -1.71 24.37 4.73
CA ARG A 168 -1.22 24.32 3.33
C ARG A 168 -1.98 23.30 2.52
N ILE A 169 -2.39 22.21 3.15
CA ILE A 169 -3.22 21.16 2.55
C ILE A 169 -4.43 20.97 3.44
N ASP A 170 -5.58 21.42 2.97
CA ASP A 170 -6.84 21.15 3.62
C ASP A 170 -7.19 19.65 3.59
N GLN A 171 -8.14 19.27 4.46
CA GLN A 171 -8.59 17.89 4.56
C GLN A 171 -9.18 17.39 3.24
N ALA A 172 -9.85 18.26 2.47
CA ALA A 172 -10.44 17.89 1.18
C ALA A 172 -9.37 17.43 0.18
N ARG A 173 -8.30 18.21 -0.03
CA ARG A 173 -7.19 17.84 -0.92
C ARG A 173 -6.46 16.59 -0.44
N PHE A 174 -6.29 16.44 0.86
CA PHE A 174 -5.72 15.22 1.44
C PHE A 174 -6.59 14.00 1.11
N THR A 175 -7.89 14.07 1.35
CA THR A 175 -8.84 13.00 1.04
C THR A 175 -8.87 12.70 -0.46
N LEU A 176 -8.88 13.70 -1.32
CA LEU A 176 -8.82 13.50 -2.78
C LEU A 176 -7.55 12.79 -3.22
N THR A 177 -6.41 13.16 -2.62
CA THR A 177 -5.14 12.48 -2.90
C THR A 177 -5.20 11.02 -2.49
N LEU A 178 -5.76 10.72 -1.32
CA LEU A 178 -5.93 9.35 -0.83
C LEU A 178 -6.79 8.52 -1.78
N VAL A 179 -7.97 9.01 -2.15
CA VAL A 179 -8.89 8.28 -3.05
C VAL A 179 -8.28 8.14 -4.45
N GLY A 180 -7.68 9.20 -5.00
CA GLY A 180 -7.04 9.16 -6.31
C GLY A 180 -5.89 8.16 -6.39
N ILE A 181 -5.08 8.07 -5.34
CA ILE A 181 -4.01 7.06 -5.24
C ILE A 181 -4.57 5.65 -5.12
N THR A 182 -5.63 5.45 -4.33
CA THR A 182 -6.29 4.13 -4.24
C THR A 182 -6.78 3.66 -5.61
N VAL A 183 -7.37 4.55 -6.40
CA VAL A 183 -7.83 4.22 -7.76
C VAL A 183 -6.66 4.00 -8.73
N ALA A 184 -5.67 4.89 -8.73
CA ALA A 184 -4.47 4.73 -9.56
C ALA A 184 -3.76 3.39 -9.27
N SER A 185 -3.70 3.00 -8.00
CA SER A 185 -3.10 1.75 -7.55
C SER A 185 -3.96 0.52 -7.91
N ALA A 186 -5.29 0.63 -7.85
CA ALA A 186 -6.21 -0.41 -8.32
C ALA A 186 -6.07 -0.66 -9.83
N LEU A 187 -5.97 0.42 -10.61
CA LEU A 187 -5.70 0.36 -12.05
C LEU A 187 -4.34 -0.27 -12.33
N ALA A 188 -3.30 0.18 -11.64
CA ALA A 188 -1.95 -0.35 -11.76
C ALA A 188 -1.89 -1.86 -11.44
N MET A 189 -2.55 -2.31 -10.36
CA MET A 189 -2.64 -3.72 -9.99
C MET A 189 -3.30 -4.58 -11.06
N THR A 190 -4.29 -4.02 -11.75
CA THR A 190 -5.01 -4.72 -12.83
C THR A 190 -4.18 -4.78 -14.11
N LEU A 191 -3.55 -3.66 -14.48
CA LEU A 191 -2.91 -3.50 -15.79
C LEU A 191 -1.46 -3.98 -15.81
N TYR A 192 -0.67 -3.74 -14.75
CA TYR A 192 0.77 -3.96 -14.78
C TYR A 192 1.19 -5.43 -14.92
N PRO A 193 0.52 -6.42 -14.28
CA PRO A 193 0.81 -7.82 -14.53
C PRO A 193 0.60 -8.23 -15.99
N VAL A 194 -0.47 -7.72 -16.63
CA VAL A 194 -0.75 -7.97 -18.04
C VAL A 194 0.33 -7.32 -18.91
N LEU A 195 0.67 -6.06 -18.66
CA LEU A 195 1.74 -5.37 -19.38
C LEU A 195 3.10 -6.06 -19.22
N ALA A 196 3.42 -6.55 -18.02
CA ALA A 196 4.65 -7.29 -17.78
C ALA A 196 4.70 -8.60 -18.58
N ALA A 197 3.56 -9.29 -18.72
CA ALA A 197 3.47 -10.54 -19.47
C ALA A 197 3.63 -10.29 -20.98
N GLU A 198 2.96 -9.28 -21.51
CA GLU A 198 3.06 -8.86 -22.92
C GLU A 198 4.47 -8.38 -23.29
N LEU A 199 5.17 -7.73 -22.35
CA LEU A 199 6.57 -7.33 -22.52
C LEU A 199 7.57 -8.48 -22.32
N GLY A 200 7.11 -9.69 -21.98
CA GLY A 200 7.96 -10.86 -21.78
C GLY A 200 8.91 -10.73 -20.59
N LEU A 201 8.54 -9.97 -19.56
CA LEU A 201 9.38 -9.77 -18.38
C LEU A 201 9.54 -11.08 -17.59
N THR A 202 10.73 -11.30 -17.04
CA THR A 202 10.96 -12.40 -16.10
C THR A 202 10.22 -12.18 -14.78
N ASP A 203 10.05 -13.21 -13.96
CA ASP A 203 9.42 -13.10 -12.63
C ASP A 203 10.08 -12.03 -11.75
N ALA A 204 11.42 -11.93 -11.79
CA ALA A 204 12.16 -10.94 -11.02
C ALA A 204 11.90 -9.51 -11.54
N GLN A 205 11.88 -9.33 -12.86
CA GLN A 205 11.63 -8.04 -13.50
C GLN A 205 10.18 -7.58 -13.28
N ALA A 206 9.21 -8.47 -13.48
CA ALA A 206 7.80 -8.21 -13.23
C ALA A 206 7.56 -7.90 -11.75
N GLY A 207 8.12 -8.70 -10.84
CA GLY A 207 8.05 -8.47 -9.40
C GLY A 207 8.65 -7.12 -8.99
N PHE A 208 9.80 -6.75 -9.56
CA PHE A 208 10.42 -5.45 -9.30
C PHE A 208 9.55 -4.30 -9.83
N LEU A 209 9.11 -4.36 -11.09
CA LEU A 209 8.24 -3.36 -11.71
C LEU A 209 6.99 -3.14 -10.86
N ILE A 210 6.27 -4.22 -10.52
CA ILE A 210 5.02 -4.17 -9.78
C ILE A 210 5.26 -3.63 -8.35
N GLY A 211 6.25 -4.16 -7.63
CA GLY A 211 6.57 -3.72 -6.27
C GLY A 211 7.06 -2.27 -6.19
N ALA A 212 7.81 -1.81 -7.20
CA ALA A 212 8.37 -0.47 -7.26
C ALA A 212 7.35 0.60 -7.70
N SER A 213 6.35 0.23 -8.52
CA SER A 213 5.42 1.19 -9.13
C SER A 213 4.01 1.23 -8.54
N ILE A 214 3.47 0.10 -8.05
CA ILE A 214 2.14 0.10 -7.42
C ILE A 214 2.21 0.82 -6.07
N HIS A 215 1.17 1.58 -5.71
CA HIS A 215 1.24 2.55 -4.62
C HIS A 215 0.86 1.94 -3.27
N ASP A 216 -0.21 1.15 -3.24
CA ASP A 216 -0.67 0.47 -2.03
C ASP A 216 0.07 -0.86 -1.81
N VAL A 217 0.28 -1.24 -0.54
CA VAL A 217 1.03 -2.45 -0.18
C VAL A 217 0.26 -3.71 -0.55
N ALA A 218 -1.03 -3.80 -0.22
CA ALA A 218 -1.84 -4.97 -0.52
C ALA A 218 -1.96 -5.19 -2.02
N GLN A 219 -2.22 -4.11 -2.76
CA GLN A 219 -2.37 -4.16 -4.20
C GLN A 219 -1.05 -4.46 -4.93
N ALA A 220 0.09 -3.96 -4.46
CA ALA A 220 1.40 -4.29 -5.05
C ALA A 220 1.72 -5.79 -4.91
N ILE A 221 1.53 -6.32 -3.70
CA ILE A 221 1.77 -7.73 -3.40
C ILE A 221 0.79 -8.62 -4.18
N GLY A 222 -0.50 -8.26 -4.16
CA GLY A 222 -1.53 -8.96 -4.92
C GLY A 222 -1.28 -8.95 -6.43
N GLY A 223 -0.84 -7.82 -6.98
CA GLY A 223 -0.44 -7.70 -8.38
C GLY A 223 0.73 -8.63 -8.73
N GLY A 224 1.74 -8.71 -7.86
CA GLY A 224 2.88 -9.61 -8.06
C GLY A 224 2.46 -11.07 -8.07
N PHE A 225 1.64 -11.49 -7.10
CA PHE A 225 1.10 -12.86 -7.04
C PHE A 225 0.09 -13.16 -8.16
N SER A 226 -0.50 -12.15 -8.80
CA SER A 226 -1.33 -12.33 -9.99
C SER A 226 -0.50 -12.62 -11.24
N PHE A 227 0.78 -12.21 -11.24
CA PHE A 227 1.72 -12.55 -12.30
C PHE A 227 2.31 -13.95 -12.09
N SER A 228 2.97 -14.17 -10.95
CA SER A 228 3.50 -15.48 -10.55
C SER A 228 3.84 -15.52 -9.06
N PRO A 229 3.98 -16.70 -8.43
CA PRO A 229 4.42 -16.81 -7.04
C PRO A 229 5.75 -16.10 -6.77
N GLN A 230 6.71 -16.27 -7.67
CA GLN A 230 8.05 -15.68 -7.59
C GLN A 230 8.01 -14.16 -7.73
N ALA A 231 7.24 -13.64 -8.69
CA ALA A 231 7.03 -12.20 -8.83
C ALA A 231 6.34 -11.60 -7.59
N GLY A 232 5.42 -12.33 -6.96
CA GLY A 232 4.79 -11.94 -5.70
C GLY A 232 5.77 -11.83 -4.53
N GLU A 233 6.72 -12.77 -4.41
CA GLU A 233 7.79 -12.73 -3.41
C GLU A 233 8.73 -11.54 -3.64
N VAL A 234 9.17 -11.32 -4.89
CA VAL A 234 10.00 -10.17 -5.28
C VAL A 234 9.27 -8.84 -5.03
N ALA A 235 8.01 -8.73 -5.46
CA ALA A 235 7.19 -7.55 -5.24
C ALA A 235 7.01 -7.26 -3.75
N THR A 236 6.86 -8.29 -2.92
CA THR A 236 6.79 -8.16 -1.46
C THR A 236 8.09 -7.56 -0.92
N ILE A 237 9.25 -8.09 -1.31
CA ILE A 237 10.56 -7.57 -0.87
C ILE A 237 10.71 -6.10 -1.27
N VAL A 238 10.50 -5.77 -2.55
CA VAL A 238 10.64 -4.40 -3.07
C VAL A 238 9.68 -3.45 -2.35
N LYS A 239 8.43 -3.88 -2.14
CA LYS A 239 7.40 -3.06 -1.49
C LYS A 239 7.71 -2.80 -0.01
N LEU A 240 8.10 -3.83 0.74
CA LEU A 240 8.47 -3.69 2.14
C LEU A 240 9.74 -2.84 2.31
N THR A 241 10.67 -2.93 1.37
CA THR A 241 11.84 -2.05 1.32
C THR A 241 11.41 -0.59 1.19
N ARG A 242 10.44 -0.26 0.32
CA ARG A 242 9.88 1.10 0.23
C ARG A 242 9.22 1.56 1.53
N VAL A 243 8.49 0.67 2.20
CA VAL A 243 7.87 0.98 3.51
C VAL A 243 8.95 1.24 4.57
N ALA A 244 10.03 0.46 4.60
CA ALA A 244 11.16 0.71 5.50
C ALA A 244 11.87 2.04 5.19
N LEU A 245 11.93 2.41 3.91
CA LEU A 245 12.47 3.69 3.42
C LEU A 245 11.54 4.89 3.65
N LEU A 246 10.33 4.70 4.18
CA LEU A 246 9.42 5.80 4.54
C LEU A 246 10.09 6.77 5.50
N ALA A 247 10.74 6.26 6.56
CA ALA A 247 11.38 7.09 7.58
C ALA A 247 12.51 7.99 7.02
N PRO A 248 13.51 7.46 6.29
CA PRO A 248 14.53 8.31 5.70
C PRO A 248 13.96 9.26 4.63
N MET A 249 12.99 8.84 3.83
CA MET A 249 12.37 9.74 2.84
C MET A 249 11.62 10.91 3.49
N LEU A 250 10.84 10.66 4.54
CA LEU A 250 10.16 11.72 5.29
C LEU A 250 11.16 12.67 5.95
N MET A 251 12.30 12.18 6.44
CA MET A 251 13.38 13.03 6.95
C MET A 251 13.91 13.97 5.87
N LEU A 252 14.17 13.46 4.66
CA LEU A 252 14.64 14.28 3.54
C LEU A 252 13.60 15.36 3.17
N VAL A 253 12.32 15.01 3.11
CA VAL A 253 11.23 15.96 2.87
C VAL A 253 11.13 17.00 3.99
N ALA A 254 11.26 16.58 5.25
CA ALA A 254 11.23 17.47 6.41
C ALA A 254 12.38 18.48 6.41
N LEU A 255 13.59 18.04 6.05
CA LEU A 255 14.75 18.92 5.90
C LEU A 255 14.53 19.91 4.74
N TRP A 256 13.94 19.47 3.63
CA TRP A 256 13.63 20.33 2.49
C TRP A 256 12.60 21.41 2.83
N LEU A 257 11.52 21.05 3.55
CA LEU A 257 10.52 22.00 4.05
C LEU A 257 11.09 22.92 5.14
N GLY A 258 11.91 22.38 6.06
CA GLY A 258 12.54 23.14 7.14
C GLY A 258 13.46 24.24 6.62
N ARG A 259 14.23 23.97 5.56
CA ARG A 259 15.07 24.97 4.87
C ARG A 259 14.27 26.13 4.27
N ARG A 260 12.96 25.94 4.03
CA ARG A 260 12.06 26.96 3.51
C ARG A 260 11.24 27.66 4.61
N GLY A 261 11.42 27.29 5.88
CA GLY A 261 10.59 27.76 6.98
C GLY A 261 9.19 27.15 6.98
N GLU A 262 9.04 25.96 6.37
CA GLU A 262 7.73 25.36 6.04
C GLU A 262 7.38 24.09 6.81
N ALA A 263 8.26 23.63 7.71
CA ALA A 263 8.06 22.36 8.41
C ALA A 263 6.99 22.45 9.52
N GLY A 264 5.98 21.59 9.46
CA GLY A 264 5.01 21.36 10.52
C GLY A 264 5.36 20.12 11.35
N ALA A 265 5.46 20.29 12.67
CA ALA A 265 5.63 19.25 13.71
C ALA A 265 6.74 18.17 13.49
N ARG A 266 7.00 17.36 14.51
CA ARG A 266 7.95 16.22 14.45
C ARG A 266 7.18 14.93 14.22
N ILE A 267 7.60 14.13 13.23
CA ILE A 267 7.01 12.81 12.95
C ILE A 267 7.67 11.75 13.84
N PRO A 268 6.93 10.97 14.63
CA PRO A 268 7.47 9.79 15.29
C PRO A 268 7.67 8.66 14.26
N LEU A 269 8.93 8.42 13.88
CA LEU A 269 9.30 7.37 12.94
C LEU A 269 9.45 6.04 13.69
N ARG A 270 8.49 5.12 13.52
CA ARG A 270 8.57 3.75 14.05
C ARG A 270 8.41 2.75 12.91
N LEU A 271 9.31 1.76 12.85
CA LEU A 271 9.20 0.67 11.88
C LEU A 271 7.94 -0.16 12.19
N PRO A 272 7.07 -0.44 11.20
CA PRO A 272 5.91 -1.27 11.43
C PRO A 272 6.28 -2.68 11.89
N TRP A 273 5.56 -3.20 12.88
CA TRP A 273 5.85 -4.50 13.50
C TRP A 273 5.85 -5.66 12.48
N PHE A 274 5.02 -5.58 11.44
CA PHE A 274 4.89 -6.64 10.44
C PHE A 274 6.13 -6.76 9.55
N ILE A 275 6.91 -5.68 9.38
CA ILE A 275 8.20 -5.73 8.71
C ILE A 275 9.18 -6.53 9.58
N LEU A 276 9.21 -6.26 10.89
CA LEU A 276 10.04 -7.02 11.83
C LEU A 276 9.62 -8.49 11.89
N GLY A 277 8.31 -8.75 11.90
CA GLY A 277 7.75 -10.11 11.82
C GLY A 277 8.16 -10.83 10.53
N PHE A 278 8.04 -10.17 9.38
CA PHE A 278 8.48 -10.70 8.08
C PHE A 278 9.97 -11.05 8.11
N LEU A 279 10.82 -10.11 8.52
CA LEU A 279 12.27 -10.33 8.63
C LEU A 279 12.61 -11.47 9.60
N ALA A 280 11.89 -11.58 10.72
CA ALA A 280 12.07 -12.67 11.68
C ALA A 280 11.73 -14.03 11.05
N VAL A 281 10.61 -14.14 10.32
CA VAL A 281 10.23 -15.39 9.65
C VAL A 281 11.22 -15.74 8.54
N VAL A 282 11.69 -14.77 7.75
CA VAL A 282 12.75 -14.98 6.74
C VAL A 282 14.03 -15.49 7.41
N ALA A 283 14.44 -14.88 8.53
CA ALA A 283 15.61 -15.30 9.28
C ALA A 283 15.45 -16.73 9.81
N ILE A 284 14.29 -17.07 10.38
CA ILE A 284 13.98 -18.43 10.84
C ILE A 284 14.05 -19.42 9.68
N ASN A 285 13.42 -19.11 8.54
CA ASN A 285 13.43 -19.96 7.35
C ASN A 285 14.84 -20.17 6.76
N SER A 286 15.74 -19.21 7.00
CA SER A 286 17.14 -19.28 6.55
C SER A 286 18.05 -20.07 7.49
N LEU A 287 17.73 -20.08 8.79
CA LEU A 287 18.51 -20.79 9.82
C LEU A 287 18.01 -22.22 10.04
N VAL A 288 16.71 -22.42 9.88
CA VAL A 288 16.03 -23.69 10.12
C VAL A 288 15.18 -24.00 8.90
N ALA A 289 15.45 -25.13 8.25
CA ALA A 289 14.65 -25.58 7.13
C ALA A 289 13.22 -25.86 7.61
N ILE A 290 12.28 -24.96 7.26
CA ILE A 290 10.86 -25.13 7.59
C ILE A 290 10.33 -26.33 6.76
N PRO A 291 9.63 -27.29 7.38
CA PRO A 291 9.06 -28.41 6.65
C PRO A 291 8.13 -27.94 5.51
N ARG A 292 8.22 -28.58 4.34
CA ARG A 292 7.37 -28.30 3.17
C ARG A 292 5.86 -28.16 3.47
N PRO A 293 5.22 -29.00 4.31
CA PRO A 293 3.79 -28.82 4.60
C PRO A 293 3.49 -27.51 5.36
N VAL A 294 4.41 -27.06 6.22
CA VAL A 294 4.26 -25.79 6.95
C VAL A 294 4.43 -24.61 6.00
N GLN A 295 5.41 -24.66 5.09
CA GLN A 295 5.58 -23.63 4.05
C GLN A 295 4.36 -23.55 3.11
N ALA A 296 3.80 -24.70 2.71
CA ALA A 296 2.60 -24.76 1.90
C ALA A 296 1.39 -24.15 2.63
N GLY A 297 1.16 -24.53 3.89
CA GLY A 297 0.09 -23.98 4.72
C GLY A 297 0.23 -22.46 4.94
N ALA A 298 1.45 -21.99 5.21
CA ALA A 298 1.75 -20.56 5.34
C ALA A 298 1.44 -19.80 4.05
N ALA A 299 1.73 -20.40 2.89
CA ALA A 299 1.43 -19.81 1.60
C ALA A 299 -0.06 -19.65 1.32
N THR A 300 -0.81 -20.72 1.52
CA THR A 300 -2.27 -20.71 1.33
C THR A 300 -2.91 -19.74 2.30
N GLY A 301 -2.45 -19.72 3.56
CA GLY A 301 -2.87 -18.74 4.56
C GLY A 301 -2.55 -17.30 4.14
N ALA A 302 -1.33 -17.05 3.64
CA ALA A 302 -0.94 -15.74 3.14
C ALA A 302 -1.82 -15.28 1.99
N GLN A 303 -2.05 -16.12 0.98
CA GLN A 303 -2.90 -15.80 -0.17
C GLN A 303 -4.34 -15.48 0.25
N ALA A 304 -4.92 -16.29 1.15
CA ALA A 304 -6.26 -16.05 1.67
C ALA A 304 -6.36 -14.72 2.44
N LEU A 305 -5.40 -14.44 3.32
CA LEU A 305 -5.37 -13.20 4.09
C LEU A 305 -5.14 -11.96 3.22
N LEU A 306 -4.30 -12.06 2.19
CA LEU A 306 -4.06 -10.99 1.21
C LEU A 306 -5.32 -10.73 0.37
N LEU A 307 -6.03 -11.77 -0.05
CA LEU A 307 -7.30 -11.62 -0.76
C LEU A 307 -8.34 -10.90 0.11
N LEU A 308 -8.51 -11.33 1.36
CA LEU A 308 -9.40 -10.66 2.33
C LEU A 308 -9.02 -9.19 2.49
N ALA A 309 -7.72 -8.89 2.61
CA ALA A 309 -7.24 -7.53 2.74
C ALA A 309 -7.55 -6.66 1.52
N ILE A 310 -7.37 -7.20 0.31
CA ILE A 310 -7.62 -6.48 -0.94
C ILE A 310 -9.11 -6.22 -1.12
N VAL A 311 -9.95 -7.22 -0.86
CA VAL A 311 -11.42 -7.08 -0.88
C VAL A 311 -11.87 -6.00 0.12
N ALA A 312 -11.42 -6.08 1.38
CA ALA A 312 -11.77 -5.08 2.39
C ALA A 312 -11.29 -3.67 2.02
N THR A 313 -10.08 -3.55 1.48
CA THR A 313 -9.54 -2.26 1.00
C THR A 313 -10.36 -1.70 -0.15
N ALA A 314 -10.78 -2.53 -1.10
CA ALA A 314 -11.63 -2.14 -2.21
C ALA A 314 -13.03 -1.73 -1.76
N MET A 315 -13.63 -2.42 -0.79
CA MET A 315 -14.92 -2.05 -0.20
C MET A 315 -14.88 -0.69 0.49
N LYS A 316 -13.73 -0.32 1.07
CA LYS A 316 -13.54 0.99 1.72
C LYS A 316 -13.30 2.13 0.72
N ALA A 317 -13.21 1.87 -0.58
CA ALA A 317 -12.95 2.90 -1.57
C ALA A 317 -14.12 3.88 -1.68
N ARG A 318 -13.86 5.18 -1.45
CA ARG A 318 -14.86 6.25 -1.54
C ARG A 318 -14.94 6.85 -2.93
N LEU A 319 -15.35 6.04 -3.91
CA LEU A 319 -15.30 6.41 -5.34
C LEU A 319 -16.16 7.64 -5.70
N HIS A 320 -17.24 7.87 -4.95
CA HIS A 320 -18.12 9.03 -5.14
C HIS A 320 -17.36 10.37 -5.01
N LEU A 321 -16.33 10.44 -4.18
CA LEU A 321 -15.52 11.67 -3.99
C LEU A 321 -14.72 12.07 -5.24
N LEU A 322 -14.52 11.14 -6.18
CA LEU A 322 -13.81 11.42 -7.44
C LEU A 322 -14.71 12.09 -8.48
N LEU A 323 -16.01 11.78 -8.45
CA LEU A 323 -16.98 12.25 -9.44
C LEU A 323 -17.25 13.75 -9.30
N ASP A 324 -17.08 14.30 -8.10
CA ASP A 324 -17.34 15.70 -7.78
C ASP A 324 -16.15 16.63 -8.06
N GLN A 325 -15.05 16.12 -8.63
CA GLN A 325 -13.81 16.89 -8.81
C GLN A 325 -13.34 17.00 -10.26
N GLY A 326 -12.76 18.16 -10.59
CA GLY A 326 -12.15 18.41 -11.89
C GLY A 326 -10.88 17.57 -12.13
N TRP A 327 -10.63 17.21 -13.39
CA TRP A 327 -9.49 16.37 -13.79
C TRP A 327 -8.12 16.92 -13.36
N GLN A 328 -7.99 18.24 -13.22
CA GLN A 328 -6.75 18.92 -12.81
C GLN A 328 -6.28 18.49 -11.42
N SER A 329 -7.18 18.19 -10.49
CA SER A 329 -6.84 17.71 -9.14
C SER A 329 -6.15 16.35 -9.15
N PHE A 330 -6.33 15.56 -10.22
CA PHE A 330 -5.70 14.25 -10.39
C PHE A 330 -4.36 14.32 -11.14
N ALA A 331 -4.04 15.44 -11.78
CA ALA A 331 -2.84 15.56 -12.60
C ALA A 331 -1.55 15.19 -11.86
N PRO A 332 -1.31 15.62 -10.59
CA PRO A 332 -0.11 15.20 -9.86
C PRO A 332 -0.04 13.69 -9.62
N ILE A 333 -1.18 13.05 -9.36
CA ILE A 333 -1.25 11.59 -9.15
C ILE A 333 -0.96 10.85 -10.45
N ILE A 334 -1.50 11.32 -11.57
CA ILE A 334 -1.26 10.75 -12.90
C ILE A 334 0.23 10.87 -13.25
N VAL A 335 0.83 12.06 -13.09
CA VAL A 335 2.25 12.28 -13.35
C VAL A 335 3.11 11.36 -12.46
N ALA A 336 2.81 11.30 -11.17
CA ALA A 336 3.54 10.44 -10.23
C ALA A 336 3.43 8.96 -10.63
N THR A 337 2.23 8.50 -10.98
CA THR A 337 1.94 7.12 -11.39
C THR A 337 2.70 6.75 -12.66
N LEU A 338 2.61 7.58 -13.71
CA LEU A 338 3.29 7.35 -14.98
C LEU A 338 4.80 7.39 -14.82
N THR A 339 5.32 8.37 -14.08
CA THR A 339 6.75 8.47 -13.78
C THR A 339 7.23 7.24 -13.02
N SER A 340 6.47 6.81 -12.01
CA SER A 340 6.80 5.63 -11.22
C SER A 340 6.80 4.36 -12.06
N PHE A 341 5.82 4.18 -12.96
CA PHE A 341 5.78 3.07 -13.90
C PHE A 341 6.97 3.07 -14.86
N LEU A 342 7.21 4.19 -15.57
CA LEU A 342 8.26 4.27 -16.58
C LEU A 342 9.65 4.06 -15.99
N LEU A 343 9.94 4.68 -14.84
CA LEU A 343 11.24 4.52 -14.18
C LEU A 343 11.40 3.11 -13.61
N SER A 344 10.33 2.52 -13.05
CA SER A 344 10.37 1.15 -12.55
C SER A 344 10.52 0.13 -13.67
N LEU A 345 9.91 0.37 -14.84
CA LEU A 345 10.06 -0.47 -16.02
C LEU A 345 11.47 -0.38 -16.57
N GLY A 346 12.01 0.85 -16.72
CA GLY A 346 13.39 1.05 -17.15
C GLY A 346 14.38 0.38 -16.20
N ALA A 347 14.16 0.47 -14.88
CA ALA A 347 14.98 -0.21 -13.89
C ALA A 347 14.81 -1.74 -13.92
N ALA A 348 13.60 -2.25 -14.11
CA ALA A 348 13.35 -3.69 -14.24
C ALA A 348 14.10 -4.27 -15.44
N LEU A 349 14.14 -3.58 -16.57
CA LEU A 349 14.87 -4.02 -17.77
C LEU A 349 16.39 -4.04 -17.60
N LEU A 350 16.92 -3.37 -16.57
CA LEU A 350 18.35 -3.36 -16.22
C LEU A 350 18.73 -4.48 -15.24
N LEU A 351 17.74 -5.16 -14.64
CA LEU A 351 17.91 -6.28 -13.72
C LEU A 351 17.77 -7.61 -14.47
#